data_AF-A0A1H0SRH0-F1
#
_entry.id   AF-A0A1H0SRH0-F1
#
_cell.length_a   1.000
_cell.length_b   1.000
_cell.length_c   1.000
_cell.angle_alpha   90.00
_cell.angle_beta   90.00
_cell.angle_gamma   90.00
#
_symmetry.space_group_name_H-M   'P 1'
#
loop_
_entity.id
_entity.type
_entity.pdbx_description
1 polymer ?
#
loop_
_entity_poly.entity_id
_entity_poly.type
_entity_poly.pdbx_seq_one_letter_code
_entity_poly.pdbx_strand_id
1 'polypeptide(L)'
;MKHIVGINTETMPNKYFKPHEAFDLHPHKYDVGIFTGLKKGYEDNLFIKKLFTLPEQEYVDYYQYHLTYFLGKEPQGEQVFFSFVWEVVLIRIRYLETKDPFNSSHATDMELLAKLTSFQKYLRSIDQWNTQKTLPEIIADQQEEIRKQQAEIATLKEDLKAARKLETDDYINIADGYLLSFLDICLQTQEALLPDNSKELVFSQTQIVWSKMIAKYFREGNNEISLETIRRYFPADKNNPGTKYAKIPPELKLFQLKPARKRS
;
A
#
# COMPACT_ATOMS: atom_id res chain seq x y z
N MET A 1 18.05 47.19 -14.18
CA MET A 1 18.11 45.85 -14.82
C MET A 1 16.84 45.10 -14.49
N LYS A 2 15.88 45.06 -15.43
CA LYS A 2 14.73 44.15 -15.40
C LYS A 2 14.77 43.41 -16.74
N HIS A 3 15.28 42.19 -16.74
CA HIS A 3 15.13 41.29 -17.87
C HIS A 3 13.67 40.85 -17.90
N ILE A 4 12.88 41.50 -18.74
CA ILE A 4 11.60 40.97 -19.19
C ILE A 4 11.96 39.93 -20.24
N VAL A 5 11.93 38.65 -19.85
CA VAL A 5 12.01 37.55 -20.81
C VAL A 5 10.69 37.55 -21.55
N GLY A 6 10.71 38.06 -22.79
CA GLY A 6 9.61 37.91 -23.72
C GLY A 6 9.37 36.43 -23.97
N ILE A 7 8.18 35.94 -23.65
CA ILE A 7 7.72 34.63 -24.06
C ILE A 7 7.54 34.73 -25.58
N ASN A 8 8.51 34.21 -26.33
CA ASN A 8 8.38 33.98 -27.76
C ASN A 8 7.21 33.01 -27.97
N THR A 9 6.09 33.53 -28.48
CA THR A 9 4.97 32.72 -28.97
C THR A 9 5.29 32.21 -30.38
N GLU A 10 6.32 31.36 -30.48
CA GLU A 10 6.44 30.47 -31.63
C GLU A 10 5.28 29.48 -31.57
N THR A 11 4.29 29.65 -32.46
CA THR A 11 3.14 28.74 -32.55
C THR A 11 3.61 27.36 -33.01
N MET A 12 3.94 26.51 -32.05
CA MET A 12 4.28 25.10 -32.28
C MET A 12 3.07 24.38 -32.90
N PRO A 13 3.28 23.47 -33.86
CA PRO A 13 2.22 22.61 -34.37
C PRO A 13 1.59 21.80 -33.23
N ASN A 14 0.27 21.61 -33.26
CA ASN A 14 -0.46 20.92 -32.21
C ASN A 14 0.14 19.54 -31.88
N LYS A 15 0.73 19.43 -30.68
CA LYS A 15 1.19 18.15 -30.15
C LYS A 15 0.29 17.58 -29.05
N TYR A 16 -0.50 18.41 -28.38
CA TYR A 16 -1.25 18.05 -27.17
C TYR A 16 -2.51 17.24 -27.46
N PHE A 17 -3.33 17.67 -28.43
CA PHE A 17 -4.63 17.04 -28.68
C PHE A 17 -4.65 16.28 -29.99
N LYS A 18 -5.43 15.20 -30.06
CA LYS A 18 -5.62 14.45 -31.30
C LYS A 18 -6.55 15.25 -32.22
N PRO A 19 -6.09 15.67 -33.41
CA PRO A 19 -6.88 16.50 -34.29
C PRO A 19 -8.01 15.69 -34.95
N HIS A 20 -9.13 16.35 -35.21
CA HIS A 20 -10.09 15.90 -36.20
C HIS A 20 -9.44 15.96 -37.58
N GLU A 21 -9.45 14.85 -38.31
CA GLU A 21 -8.90 14.80 -39.67
C GLU A 21 -9.78 15.64 -40.61
N ALA A 22 -9.13 16.43 -41.47
CA ALA A 22 -9.88 17.31 -42.36
C ALA A 22 -10.74 16.48 -43.32
N PHE A 23 -12.01 16.87 -43.45
CA PHE A 23 -13.03 16.23 -44.27
C PHE A 23 -13.44 14.82 -43.82
N ASP A 24 -13.07 14.41 -42.61
CA ASP A 24 -13.54 13.16 -42.04
C ASP A 24 -15.01 13.28 -41.58
N LEU A 25 -15.87 12.44 -42.17
CA LEU A 25 -17.29 12.38 -41.85
C LEU A 25 -17.59 11.54 -40.60
N HIS A 26 -16.64 10.73 -40.14
CA HIS A 26 -16.81 9.81 -39.01
C HIS A 26 -15.64 9.91 -38.02
N PRO A 27 -15.34 11.11 -37.50
CA PRO A 27 -14.24 11.27 -36.56
C PRO A 27 -14.51 10.51 -35.27
N HIS A 28 -13.45 10.20 -34.54
CA HIS A 28 -13.62 9.76 -33.18
C HIS A 28 -14.34 10.85 -32.38
N LYS A 29 -15.26 10.48 -31.50
CA LYS A 29 -16.07 11.43 -30.72
C LYS A 29 -15.23 12.47 -29.98
N TYR A 30 -14.01 12.09 -29.57
CA TYR A 30 -13.04 12.92 -28.85
C TYR A 30 -12.07 13.70 -29.73
N ASP A 31 -12.08 13.55 -31.05
CA ASP A 31 -11.18 14.33 -31.89
C ASP A 31 -11.47 15.83 -31.79
N VAL A 32 -10.40 16.62 -31.64
CA VAL A 32 -10.46 18.07 -31.44
C VAL A 32 -10.29 18.77 -32.78
N GLY A 33 -11.26 19.57 -33.17
CA GLY A 33 -11.25 20.29 -34.45
C GLY A 33 -12.65 20.52 -34.97
N ILE A 34 -12.72 21.04 -36.19
CA ILE A 34 -13.95 21.17 -36.98
C ILE A 34 -13.79 20.37 -38.27
N PHE A 35 -14.83 20.28 -39.10
CA PHE A 35 -14.80 19.52 -40.36
C PHE A 35 -13.61 19.86 -41.27
N THR A 36 -13.10 21.10 -41.25
CA THR A 36 -11.89 21.50 -42.00
C THR A 36 -10.57 21.21 -41.25
N GLY A 37 -10.61 20.35 -40.23
CA GLY A 37 -9.49 20.02 -39.36
C GLY A 37 -9.33 20.94 -38.16
N LEU A 38 -8.17 20.85 -37.52
CA LEU A 38 -7.80 21.65 -36.35
C LEU A 38 -7.17 22.99 -36.76
N LYS A 39 -7.73 24.09 -36.25
CA LYS A 39 -7.17 25.44 -36.47
C LYS A 39 -5.95 25.66 -35.59
N LYS A 40 -4.80 25.96 -36.21
CA LYS A 40 -3.55 26.27 -35.51
C LYS A 40 -3.74 27.43 -34.53
N GLY A 41 -3.31 27.25 -33.28
CA GLY A 41 -3.41 28.26 -32.22
C GLY A 41 -4.77 28.34 -31.50
N TYR A 42 -5.72 27.45 -31.82
CA TYR A 42 -7.04 27.36 -31.18
C TYR A 42 -7.29 26.00 -30.52
N GLU A 43 -6.23 25.21 -30.32
CA GLU A 43 -6.34 23.83 -29.88
C GLU A 43 -6.93 23.70 -28.47
N ASP A 44 -6.50 24.58 -27.57
CA ASP A 44 -7.01 24.75 -26.22
C ASP A 44 -8.51 25.08 -26.21
N ASN A 45 -8.92 26.04 -27.05
CA ASN A 45 -10.29 26.51 -27.19
C ASN A 45 -11.19 25.41 -27.75
N LEU A 46 -10.70 24.67 -28.74
CA LEU A 46 -11.43 23.58 -29.36
C LEU A 46 -11.52 22.36 -28.43
N PHE A 47 -10.48 22.09 -27.64
CA PHE A 47 -10.52 21.08 -26.58
C PHE A 47 -11.59 21.40 -25.53
N ILE A 48 -11.64 22.65 -25.05
CA ILE A 48 -12.66 23.12 -24.10
C ILE A 48 -14.05 23.09 -24.73
N LYS A 49 -14.18 23.53 -25.99
CA LYS A 49 -15.46 23.48 -26.72
C LYS A 49 -15.99 22.05 -26.81
N LYS A 50 -15.11 21.07 -27.08
CA LYS A 50 -15.48 19.66 -27.11
C LYS A 50 -15.88 19.17 -25.72
N LEU A 51 -15.13 19.50 -24.68
CA LEU A 51 -15.47 19.16 -23.28
C LEU A 51 -16.90 19.61 -22.92
N PHE A 52 -17.33 20.80 -23.35
CA PHE A 52 -18.68 21.29 -23.11
C PHE A 52 -19.79 20.47 -23.76
N THR A 53 -19.48 19.68 -24.78
CA THR A 53 -20.47 18.79 -25.43
C THR A 53 -20.57 17.43 -24.75
N LEU A 54 -19.61 17.08 -23.88
CA LEU A 54 -19.55 15.77 -23.24
C LEU A 54 -20.32 15.75 -21.92
N PRO A 55 -20.86 14.57 -21.52
CA PRO A 55 -21.32 14.32 -20.17
C PRO A 55 -20.14 13.99 -19.23
N GLU A 56 -20.32 14.18 -17.92
CA GLU A 56 -19.24 14.04 -16.92
C GLU A 56 -18.61 12.64 -16.89
N GLN A 57 -19.38 11.60 -17.19
CA GLN A 57 -18.90 10.21 -17.25
C GLN A 57 -17.83 10.00 -18.32
N GLU A 58 -17.79 10.85 -19.36
CA GLU A 58 -16.83 10.75 -20.47
C GLU A 58 -15.55 11.57 -20.25
N TYR A 59 -15.44 12.31 -19.15
CA TYR A 59 -14.28 13.17 -18.89
C TYR A 59 -12.97 12.38 -18.77
N VAL A 60 -13.02 11.22 -18.13
CA VAL A 60 -11.85 10.34 -17.96
C VAL A 60 -11.38 9.85 -19.32
N ASP A 61 -12.28 9.28 -20.11
CA ASP A 61 -11.97 8.72 -21.42
C ASP A 61 -11.48 9.81 -22.40
N TYR A 62 -12.09 10.99 -22.33
CA TYR A 62 -11.68 12.15 -23.13
C TYR A 62 -10.25 12.61 -22.80
N TYR A 63 -9.92 12.71 -21.51
CA TYR A 63 -8.57 13.06 -21.07
C TYR A 63 -7.55 11.99 -21.50
N GLN A 64 -7.85 10.71 -21.22
CA GLN A 64 -6.96 9.59 -21.52
C GLN A 64 -6.72 9.41 -23.03
N TYR A 65 -7.74 9.67 -23.86
CA TYR A 65 -7.61 9.65 -25.32
C TYR A 65 -6.54 10.63 -25.81
N HIS A 66 -6.54 11.85 -25.28
CA HIS A 66 -5.56 12.87 -25.64
C HIS A 66 -4.20 12.64 -24.98
N LEU A 67 -4.16 12.16 -23.74
CA LEU A 67 -2.92 11.77 -23.10
C LEU A 67 -2.21 10.67 -23.93
N THR A 68 -2.95 9.63 -24.33
CA THR A 68 -2.41 8.53 -25.15
C THR A 68 -1.83 9.05 -26.47
N TYR A 69 -2.56 9.93 -27.16
CA TYR A 69 -2.07 10.56 -28.38
C TYR A 69 -0.79 11.38 -28.16
N PHE A 70 -0.74 12.15 -27.08
CA PHE A 70 0.43 12.96 -26.74
C PHE A 70 1.63 12.07 -26.39
N LEU A 71 1.44 11.04 -25.56
CA LEU A 71 2.48 10.09 -25.17
C LEU A 71 3.01 9.27 -26.34
N GLY A 72 2.20 9.05 -27.38
CA GLY A 72 2.67 8.45 -28.64
C GLY A 72 3.78 9.27 -29.34
N LYS A 73 3.90 10.56 -29.01
CA LYS A 73 4.96 11.46 -29.50
C LYS A 73 6.00 11.80 -28.43
N GLU A 74 5.56 11.86 -27.18
CA GLU A 74 6.34 12.31 -26.01
C GLU A 74 6.19 11.29 -24.87
N PRO A 75 6.83 10.09 -24.94
CA PRO A 75 6.53 8.98 -24.03
C PRO A 75 6.73 9.25 -22.54
N GLN A 76 7.55 10.23 -22.18
CA GLN A 76 7.83 10.64 -20.80
C GLN A 76 7.16 11.97 -20.43
N GLY A 77 6.25 12.47 -21.26
CA GLY A 77 5.69 13.81 -21.14
C GLY A 77 4.40 13.91 -20.33
N GLU A 78 4.03 12.90 -19.54
CA GLU A 78 2.75 12.87 -18.81
C GLU A 78 2.53 14.11 -17.94
N GLN A 79 3.55 14.52 -17.16
CA GLN A 79 3.50 15.74 -16.35
C GLN A 79 3.31 17.00 -17.20
N VAL A 80 3.96 17.06 -18.36
CA VAL A 80 3.86 18.20 -19.29
C VAL A 80 2.44 18.29 -19.85
N PHE A 81 1.86 17.16 -20.23
CA PHE A 81 0.48 17.09 -20.69
C PHE A 81 -0.51 17.49 -19.58
N PHE A 82 -0.36 16.92 -18.38
CA PHE A 82 -1.20 17.24 -17.23
C PHE A 82 -1.16 18.73 -16.92
N SER A 83 0.04 19.31 -16.81
CA SER A 83 0.23 20.73 -16.50
C SER A 83 -0.42 21.63 -17.55
N PHE A 84 -0.30 21.29 -18.84
CA PHE A 84 -0.93 22.03 -19.93
C PHE A 84 -2.46 21.98 -19.86
N VAL A 85 -3.05 20.78 -19.71
CA VAL A 85 -4.51 20.63 -19.60
C VAL A 85 -5.04 21.36 -18.36
N TRP A 86 -4.32 21.24 -17.24
CA TRP A 86 -4.63 21.95 -16.00
C TRP A 86 -4.70 23.47 -16.21
N GLU A 87 -3.68 24.04 -16.87
CA GLU A 87 -3.60 25.47 -17.17
C GLU A 87 -4.74 25.93 -18.08
N VAL A 88 -5.03 25.19 -19.16
CA VAL A 88 -6.13 25.49 -20.09
C VAL A 88 -7.48 25.57 -19.37
N VAL A 89 -7.76 24.61 -18.48
CA VAL A 89 -8.99 24.57 -17.68
C VAL A 89 -9.03 25.75 -16.69
N LEU A 90 -7.93 26.00 -16.00
CA LEU A 90 -7.82 27.07 -15.01
C LEU A 90 -7.99 28.46 -15.63
N ILE A 91 -7.39 28.72 -16.80
CA ILE A 91 -7.57 29.97 -17.53
C ILE A 91 -9.04 30.17 -17.91
N ARG A 92 -9.71 29.12 -18.37
CA ARG A 92 -11.13 29.22 -18.75
C ARG A 92 -12.04 29.49 -17.55
N ILE A 93 -11.79 28.82 -16.41
CA ILE A 93 -12.53 29.08 -15.16
C ILE A 93 -12.39 30.56 -14.77
N ARG A 94 -11.15 31.08 -14.69
CA ARG A 94 -10.91 32.49 -14.35
C ARG A 94 -11.57 33.46 -15.33
N TYR A 95 -11.61 33.13 -16.61
CA TYR A 95 -12.28 33.94 -17.62
C TYR A 95 -13.79 34.03 -17.35
N LEU A 96 -14.44 32.91 -17.02
CA LEU A 96 -15.88 32.90 -16.71
C LEU A 96 -16.18 33.57 -15.36
N GLU A 97 -15.32 33.40 -14.36
CA GLU A 97 -15.47 34.03 -13.03
C GLU A 97 -15.32 35.56 -13.07
N THR A 98 -14.52 36.10 -13.99
CA THR A 98 -14.30 37.54 -14.12
C THR A 98 -15.26 38.22 -15.10
N LYS A 99 -16.10 37.45 -15.80
CA LYS A 99 -17.09 37.99 -16.74
C LYS A 99 -18.23 38.68 -16.00
N ASP A 100 -18.74 39.77 -16.56
CA ASP A 100 -19.81 40.57 -15.96
C ASP A 100 -21.05 39.68 -15.65
N PRO A 101 -21.48 39.57 -14.37
CA PRO A 101 -22.62 38.73 -13.99
C PRO A 101 -23.96 39.21 -14.56
N PHE A 102 -24.07 40.46 -15.05
CA PHE A 102 -25.30 40.99 -15.64
C PHE A 102 -25.39 40.82 -17.16
N ASN A 103 -24.47 40.06 -17.75
CA ASN A 103 -24.49 39.78 -19.18
C ASN A 103 -25.64 38.82 -19.56
N SER A 104 -26.14 38.92 -20.80
CA SER A 104 -27.27 38.11 -21.29
C SER A 104 -26.98 36.61 -21.40
N SER A 105 -25.71 36.19 -21.34
CA SER A 105 -25.25 34.80 -21.37
C SER A 105 -24.94 34.21 -19.99
N HIS A 106 -25.25 34.92 -18.89
CA HIS A 106 -24.83 34.51 -17.54
C HIS A 106 -25.29 33.10 -17.16
N ALA A 107 -26.53 32.72 -17.49
CA ALA A 107 -27.04 31.37 -17.22
C ALA A 107 -26.19 30.29 -17.90
N THR A 108 -25.83 30.50 -19.18
CA THR A 108 -24.95 29.60 -19.93
C THR A 108 -23.54 29.61 -19.35
N ASP A 109 -23.01 30.77 -18.97
CA ASP A 109 -21.68 30.86 -18.34
C ASP A 109 -21.61 30.03 -17.05
N MET A 110 -22.68 30.03 -16.23
CA MET A 110 -22.77 29.23 -15.01
C MET A 110 -22.81 27.72 -15.30
N GLU A 111 -23.51 27.28 -16.35
CA GLU A 111 -23.51 25.89 -16.79
C GLU A 111 -22.11 25.44 -17.27
N LEU A 112 -21.43 26.29 -18.05
CA LEU A 112 -20.07 26.03 -18.51
C LEU A 112 -19.07 25.99 -17.36
N LEU A 113 -19.22 26.91 -16.39
CA LEU A 113 -18.40 26.93 -15.18
C LEU A 113 -18.57 25.64 -14.38
N ALA A 114 -19.81 25.17 -14.18
CA ALA A 114 -20.09 23.90 -13.51
C ALA A 114 -19.39 22.72 -14.21
N LYS A 115 -19.45 22.65 -15.55
CA LYS A 115 -18.74 21.61 -16.31
C LYS A 115 -17.22 21.66 -16.12
N LEU A 116 -16.62 22.85 -16.12
CA LEU A 116 -15.18 23.01 -15.90
C LEU A 116 -14.78 22.66 -14.48
N THR A 117 -15.59 23.02 -13.47
CA THR A 117 -15.33 22.67 -12.09
C THR A 117 -15.40 21.15 -11.88
N SER A 118 -16.37 20.45 -12.48
CA SER A 118 -16.41 18.98 -12.48
C SER A 118 -15.16 18.38 -13.15
N PHE A 119 -14.75 18.90 -14.31
CA PHE A 119 -13.54 18.42 -14.98
C PHE A 119 -12.27 18.71 -14.19
N GLN A 120 -12.16 19.89 -13.57
CA GLN A 120 -11.05 20.25 -12.68
C GLN A 120 -10.99 19.34 -11.45
N LYS A 121 -12.14 18.93 -10.90
CA LYS A 121 -12.21 17.95 -9.80
C LYS A 121 -11.67 16.59 -10.22
N TYR A 122 -11.95 16.16 -11.44
CA TYR A 122 -11.31 14.97 -12.01
C TYR A 122 -9.78 15.15 -12.12
N LEU A 123 -9.30 16.25 -12.70
CA LEU A 123 -7.86 16.51 -12.82
C LEU A 123 -7.16 16.52 -11.44
N ARG A 124 -7.80 17.08 -10.41
CA ARG A 124 -7.33 17.03 -9.02
C ARG A 124 -7.13 15.59 -8.51
N SER A 125 -8.04 14.69 -8.86
CA SER A 125 -7.99 13.30 -8.38
C SER A 125 -6.83 12.49 -8.96
N ILE A 126 -6.25 12.95 -10.08
CA ILE A 126 -5.12 12.30 -10.76
C ILE A 126 -3.81 13.11 -10.67
N ASP A 127 -3.81 14.24 -9.96
CA ASP A 127 -2.62 15.11 -9.83
C ASP A 127 -1.58 14.49 -8.89
N GLN A 128 -0.56 13.90 -9.50
CA GLN A 128 0.58 13.31 -8.78
C GLN A 128 1.70 14.35 -8.54
N TRP A 129 1.62 15.51 -9.18
CA TRP A 129 2.70 16.50 -9.26
C TRP A 129 2.47 17.72 -8.38
N ASN A 130 1.39 17.72 -7.59
CA ASN A 130 1.01 18.84 -6.73
C ASN A 130 0.91 20.17 -7.50
N THR A 131 0.35 20.12 -8.71
CA THR A 131 0.29 21.23 -9.68
C THR A 131 -0.42 22.48 -9.14
N GLN A 132 -1.18 22.34 -8.04
CA GLN A 132 -1.85 23.43 -7.32
C GLN A 132 -1.18 23.87 -6.03
N LYS A 133 -0.37 23.02 -5.40
CA LYS A 133 0.19 23.35 -4.10
C LYS A 133 1.37 24.26 -4.29
N THR A 134 1.40 25.31 -3.50
CA THR A 134 2.60 26.11 -3.36
C THR A 134 3.70 25.27 -2.70
N LEU A 135 4.95 25.56 -3.01
CA LEU A 135 6.09 24.86 -2.38
C LEU A 135 5.99 24.84 -0.83
N PRO A 136 5.55 25.91 -0.13
CA PRO A 136 5.29 25.88 1.31
C PRO A 136 4.24 24.85 1.75
N GLU A 137 3.13 24.68 1.01
CA GLU A 137 2.10 23.69 1.34
C GLU A 137 2.63 22.26 1.18
N ILE A 138 3.42 22.01 0.12
CA ILE A 138 4.09 20.72 -0.07
C ILE A 138 5.04 20.43 1.10
N ILE A 139 5.84 21.42 1.51
CA ILE A 139 6.78 21.28 2.64
C ILE A 139 6.03 21.01 3.95
N ALA A 140 4.92 21.71 4.19
CA ALA A 140 4.13 21.53 5.41
C ALA A 140 3.53 20.12 5.50
N ASP A 141 2.96 19.62 4.41
CA ASP A 141 2.41 18.26 4.34
C ASP A 141 3.50 17.20 4.57
N GLN A 142 4.66 17.37 3.94
CA GLN A 142 5.80 16.47 4.12
C GLN A 142 6.33 16.49 5.56
N GLN A 143 6.41 17.67 6.20
CA GLN A 143 6.85 17.79 7.59
C GLN A 143 5.89 17.11 8.57
N GLU A 144 4.59 17.22 8.32
CA GLU A 144 3.58 16.55 9.14
C GLU A 144 3.66 15.02 9.00
N GLU A 145 3.86 14.52 7.78
CA GLU A 145 4.04 13.09 7.54
C GLU A 145 5.32 12.57 8.21
N ILE A 146 6.43 13.31 8.11
CA ILE A 146 7.68 12.98 8.82
C ILE A 146 7.44 12.91 10.33
N ARG A 147 6.68 13.86 10.90
CA ARG A 147 6.38 13.88 12.34
C ARG A 147 5.58 12.64 12.74
N LYS A 148 4.56 12.25 11.96
CA LYS A 148 3.75 11.05 12.23
C LYS A 148 4.60 9.79 12.19
N GLN A 149 5.42 9.63 11.15
CA GLN A 149 6.30 8.48 11.00
C GLN A 149 7.33 8.40 12.14
N GLN A 150 7.89 9.54 12.56
CA GLN A 150 8.81 9.59 13.70
C GLN A 150 8.14 9.16 15.01
N ALA A 151 6.90 9.59 15.25
CA ALA A 151 6.13 9.18 16.42
C ALA A 151 5.86 7.66 16.41
N GLU A 152 5.43 7.12 15.27
CA GLU A 152 5.19 5.68 15.12
C GLU A 152 6.47 4.85 15.33
N ILE A 153 7.60 5.29 14.78
CA ILE A 153 8.90 4.64 14.99
C ILE A 153 9.28 4.65 16.48
N ALA A 154 9.02 5.75 17.19
CA ALA A 154 9.29 5.83 18.63
C ALA A 154 8.45 4.80 19.41
N THR A 155 7.14 4.75 19.15
CA THR A 155 6.23 3.76 19.76
C THR A 155 6.65 2.33 19.45
N LEU A 156 6.92 2.01 18.19
CA LEU A 156 7.34 0.66 17.79
C LEU A 156 8.67 0.24 18.43
N LYS A 157 9.59 1.18 18.65
CA LYS A 157 10.84 0.91 19.38
C LYS A 157 10.60 0.60 20.86
N GLU A 158 9.66 1.30 21.49
CA GLU A 158 9.28 1.03 22.88
C GLU A 158 8.59 -0.34 23.01
N ASP A 159 7.67 -0.66 22.11
CA ASP A 159 6.98 -1.95 22.07
C ASP A 159 7.96 -3.10 21.86
N LEU A 160 8.92 -2.95 20.94
CA LEU A 160 9.98 -3.94 20.74
C LEU A 160 10.85 -4.10 21.99
N LYS A 161 11.23 -3.01 22.65
CA LYS A 161 12.00 -3.07 23.90
C LYS A 161 11.22 -3.79 25.00
N ALA A 162 9.93 -3.54 25.11
CA ALA A 162 9.05 -4.21 26.07
C ALA A 162 8.92 -5.70 25.77
N ALA A 163 8.69 -6.08 24.50
CA ALA A 163 8.57 -7.47 24.07
C ALA A 163 9.86 -8.27 24.30
N ARG A 164 11.02 -7.62 24.11
CA ARG A 164 12.34 -8.24 24.29
C ARG A 164 12.83 -8.29 25.73
N LYS A 165 12.12 -7.68 26.69
CA LYS A 165 12.57 -7.57 28.10
C LYS A 165 12.87 -8.92 28.77
N LEU A 166 12.15 -9.97 28.38
CA LEU A 166 12.32 -11.34 28.89
C LEU A 166 13.01 -12.26 27.90
N GLU A 167 13.49 -11.73 26.78
CA GLU A 167 14.32 -12.50 25.86
C GLU A 167 15.74 -12.60 26.42
N THR A 168 16.36 -13.74 26.19
CA THR A 168 17.75 -14.03 26.57
C THR A 168 18.45 -14.52 25.32
N ASP A 169 19.70 -14.08 25.15
CA ASP A 169 20.58 -14.53 24.05
C ASP A 169 21.20 -15.90 24.35
N ASP A 170 21.15 -16.33 25.61
CA ASP A 170 21.69 -17.60 26.07
C ASP A 170 20.67 -18.74 25.89
N TYR A 171 21.20 -19.95 25.71
CA TYR A 171 20.41 -21.15 25.52
C TYR A 171 20.74 -22.22 26.57
N ILE A 172 19.75 -23.03 26.91
CA ILE A 172 19.96 -24.25 27.69
C ILE A 172 20.41 -25.35 26.75
N ASN A 173 21.64 -25.83 26.92
CA ASN A 173 22.19 -26.87 26.05
C ASN A 173 21.88 -28.27 26.60
N ILE A 174 21.19 -29.06 25.78
CA ILE A 174 20.97 -30.50 25.97
C ILE A 174 22.23 -31.22 25.47
N ALA A 175 22.67 -32.23 26.21
CA ALA A 175 23.81 -33.05 25.81
C ALA A 175 23.57 -33.70 24.44
N ASP A 176 24.62 -33.87 23.64
CA ASP A 176 24.53 -34.42 22.29
C ASP A 176 23.92 -35.83 22.30
N GLY A 177 22.90 -36.06 21.46
CA GLY A 177 22.15 -37.32 21.39
C GLY A 177 21.07 -37.50 22.47
N TYR A 178 20.83 -36.53 23.35
CA TYR A 178 19.85 -36.62 24.44
C TYR A 178 18.57 -35.81 24.20
N LEU A 179 18.36 -35.21 23.02
CA LEU A 179 17.13 -34.45 22.73
C LEU A 179 15.88 -35.28 23.00
N LEU A 180 15.80 -36.52 22.49
CA LEU A 180 14.61 -37.35 22.65
C LEU A 180 14.37 -37.76 24.11
N SER A 181 15.44 -38.00 24.87
CA SER A 181 15.35 -38.27 26.31
C SER A 181 14.79 -37.05 27.07
N PHE A 182 15.19 -35.83 26.67
CA PHE A 182 14.63 -34.60 27.21
C PHE A 182 13.16 -34.40 26.81
N LEU A 183 12.79 -34.67 25.56
CA LEU A 183 11.40 -34.59 25.11
C LEU A 183 10.50 -35.55 25.89
N ASP A 184 11.00 -36.74 26.25
CA ASP A 184 10.27 -37.70 27.09
C ASP A 184 9.99 -37.12 28.48
N ILE A 185 10.95 -36.43 29.10
CA ILE A 185 10.72 -35.71 30.36
C ILE A 185 9.62 -34.65 30.21
N CYS A 186 9.65 -33.86 29.12
CA CYS A 186 8.60 -32.89 28.86
C CYS A 186 7.22 -33.54 28.74
N LEU A 187 7.11 -34.66 28.04
CA LEU A 187 5.85 -35.42 27.91
C LEU A 187 5.39 -35.97 29.26
N GLN A 188 6.29 -36.57 30.05
CA GLN A 188 5.99 -37.04 31.40
C GLN A 188 5.51 -35.91 32.31
N THR A 189 6.06 -34.69 32.14
CA THR A 189 5.64 -33.53 32.93
C THR A 189 4.19 -33.13 32.61
N GLN A 190 3.75 -33.26 31.35
CA GLN A 190 2.35 -33.04 30.97
C GLN A 190 1.41 -34.10 31.54
N GLU A 191 1.89 -35.33 31.69
CA GLU A 191 1.10 -36.46 32.22
C GLU A 191 1.12 -36.52 33.76
N ALA A 192 2.01 -35.77 34.40
CA ALA A 192 2.12 -35.73 35.85
C ALA A 192 0.89 -35.10 36.48
N LEU A 193 0.35 -35.74 37.51
CA LEU A 193 -0.76 -35.21 38.31
C LEU A 193 -0.27 -34.63 39.63
N LEU A 194 -1.07 -33.73 40.20
CA LEU A 194 -0.91 -33.31 41.58
C LEU A 194 -1.03 -34.51 42.54
N PRO A 195 -0.47 -34.43 43.77
CA PRO A 195 -0.49 -35.56 44.72
C PRO A 195 -1.88 -36.08 45.10
N ASP A 196 -2.93 -35.28 44.89
CA ASP A 196 -4.34 -35.64 45.12
C ASP A 196 -5.03 -36.21 43.88
N ASN A 197 -4.30 -36.40 42.79
CA ASN A 197 -4.77 -36.85 41.48
C ASN A 197 -5.89 -35.98 40.87
N SER A 198 -6.05 -34.73 41.33
CA SER A 198 -7.17 -33.90 40.91
C SER A 198 -6.95 -33.20 39.57
N LYS A 199 -5.69 -32.81 39.28
CA LYS A 199 -5.30 -32.00 38.12
C LYS A 199 -3.89 -32.32 37.65
N GLU A 200 -3.62 -32.00 36.40
CA GLU A 200 -2.28 -32.02 35.82
C GLU A 200 -1.36 -31.00 36.50
N LEU A 201 -0.08 -31.34 36.63
CA LEU A 201 0.96 -30.46 37.18
C LEU A 201 1.17 -29.24 36.28
N VAL A 202 1.20 -29.46 34.96
CA VAL A 202 1.29 -28.41 33.94
C VAL A 202 0.36 -28.76 32.79
N PHE A 203 -0.31 -27.76 32.24
CA PHE A 203 -1.15 -27.90 31.07
C PHE A 203 -0.94 -26.72 30.13
N SER A 204 -1.16 -26.95 28.84
CA SER A 204 -1.08 -25.92 27.80
C SER A 204 -2.31 -25.99 26.92
N GLN A 205 -2.89 -24.85 26.57
CA GLN A 205 -4.06 -24.81 25.67
C GLN A 205 -3.77 -25.46 24.30
N THR A 206 -2.54 -25.34 23.82
CA THR A 206 -2.09 -25.96 22.56
C THR A 206 -0.69 -26.55 22.72
N GLN A 207 -0.45 -27.69 22.09
CA GLN A 207 0.83 -28.40 22.17
C GLN A 207 1.99 -27.67 21.47
N ILE A 208 1.68 -26.74 20.56
CA ILE A 208 2.67 -25.89 19.89
C ILE A 208 3.46 -25.00 20.86
N VAL A 209 2.90 -24.70 22.05
CA VAL A 209 3.60 -23.94 23.10
C VAL A 209 4.87 -24.66 23.54
N TRP A 210 4.80 -25.98 23.78
CA TRP A 210 5.97 -26.80 24.11
C TRP A 210 7.00 -26.79 22.99
N SER A 211 6.55 -26.97 21.74
CA SER A 211 7.47 -26.96 20.60
C SER A 211 8.20 -25.63 20.45
N LYS A 212 7.49 -24.49 20.59
CA LYS A 212 8.09 -23.15 20.51
C LYS A 212 9.04 -22.89 21.67
N MET A 213 8.66 -23.25 22.89
CA MET A 213 9.51 -23.08 24.08
C MET A 213 10.83 -23.84 23.91
N ILE A 214 10.77 -25.12 23.52
CA ILE A 214 11.96 -25.95 23.35
C ILE A 214 12.83 -25.42 22.21
N ALA A 215 12.25 -25.14 21.03
CA ALA A 215 13.01 -24.63 19.88
C ALA A 215 13.66 -23.27 20.15
N LYS A 216 13.00 -22.41 20.94
CA LYS A 216 13.47 -21.05 21.25
C LYS A 216 14.58 -21.05 22.29
N TYR A 217 14.45 -21.83 23.37
CA TYR A 217 15.33 -21.71 24.54
C TYR A 217 16.34 -22.85 24.70
N PHE A 218 16.22 -23.92 23.91
CA PHE A 218 17.12 -25.08 24.02
C PHE A 218 17.94 -25.29 22.75
N ARG A 219 19.09 -25.94 22.93
CA ARG A 219 20.01 -26.42 21.90
C ARG A 219 20.38 -27.87 22.20
N GLU A 220 20.83 -28.62 21.20
CA GLU A 220 21.38 -29.98 21.39
C GLU A 220 22.84 -29.99 20.91
N GLY A 221 23.79 -30.25 21.80
CA GLY A 221 25.21 -30.21 21.45
C GLY A 221 25.65 -28.85 20.89
N ASN A 222 25.04 -27.76 21.37
CA ASN A 222 25.14 -26.38 20.87
C ASN A 222 24.52 -26.12 19.49
N ASN A 223 23.84 -27.10 18.91
CA ASN A 223 23.13 -26.96 17.64
C ASN A 223 21.69 -26.51 17.84
N GLU A 224 21.18 -25.74 16.87
CA GLU A 224 19.78 -25.33 16.84
C GLU A 224 18.83 -26.51 16.64
N ILE A 225 17.78 -26.57 17.46
CA ILE A 225 16.77 -27.60 17.36
C ILE A 225 15.64 -27.09 16.46
N SER A 226 15.41 -27.79 15.34
CA SER A 226 14.32 -27.44 14.42
C SER A 226 12.94 -27.58 15.06
N LEU A 227 12.12 -26.54 14.94
CA LEU A 227 10.73 -26.54 15.38
C LEU A 227 9.93 -27.67 14.72
N GLU A 228 10.16 -27.95 13.45
CA GLU A 228 9.49 -29.03 12.71
C GLU A 228 9.87 -30.41 13.25
N THR A 229 11.11 -30.59 13.72
CA THR A 229 11.53 -31.84 14.37
C THR A 229 10.79 -32.05 15.68
N ILE A 230 10.72 -31.01 16.53
CA ILE A 230 10.04 -31.09 17.83
C ILE A 230 8.54 -31.32 17.66
N ARG A 231 7.89 -30.63 16.71
CA ARG A 231 6.44 -30.74 16.43
C ARG A 231 5.96 -32.18 16.24
N ARG A 232 6.80 -33.07 15.71
CA ARG A 232 6.45 -34.50 15.51
C ARG A 232 6.13 -35.23 16.81
N TYR A 233 6.66 -34.76 17.93
CA TYR A 233 6.47 -35.39 19.25
C TYR A 233 5.35 -34.75 20.07
N PHE A 234 4.86 -33.57 19.65
CA PHE A 234 3.80 -32.81 20.33
C PHE A 234 2.60 -32.60 19.38
N PRO A 235 1.82 -33.66 19.09
CA PRO A 235 0.69 -33.58 18.16
C PRO A 235 -0.42 -32.69 18.72
N ALA A 236 -1.17 -32.02 17.83
CA ALA A 236 -2.27 -31.13 18.22
C ALA A 236 -3.40 -31.88 18.94
N ASP A 237 -3.68 -33.12 18.51
CA ASP A 237 -4.62 -34.04 19.16
C ASP A 237 -3.86 -35.34 19.52
N LYS A 238 -3.85 -35.71 20.80
CA LYS A 238 -3.20 -36.94 21.26
C LYS A 238 -3.97 -38.20 20.85
N ASN A 239 -5.28 -38.12 20.67
CA ASN A 239 -6.13 -39.24 20.28
C ASN A 239 -6.06 -39.51 18.77
N ASN A 240 -5.85 -38.46 17.98
CA ASN A 240 -5.66 -38.55 16.54
C ASN A 240 -4.41 -37.76 16.09
N PRO A 241 -3.20 -38.29 16.36
CA PRO A 241 -1.96 -37.53 16.23
C PRO A 241 -1.48 -37.32 14.79
N GLY A 242 -2.18 -37.89 13.81
CA GLY A 242 -1.88 -37.74 12.39
C GLY A 242 -0.62 -38.50 11.93
N THR A 243 -0.31 -38.39 10.64
CA THR A 243 0.73 -39.20 9.97
C THR A 243 2.16 -38.76 10.25
N LYS A 244 2.34 -37.52 10.72
CA LYS A 244 3.68 -36.95 11.01
C LYS A 244 4.12 -37.14 12.47
N TYR A 245 3.27 -37.77 13.29
CA TYR A 245 3.58 -38.04 14.68
C TYR A 245 4.66 -39.11 14.84
N ALA A 246 5.59 -38.86 15.75
CA ALA A 246 6.65 -39.79 16.11
C ALA A 246 6.54 -40.14 17.61
N LYS A 247 6.70 -41.43 17.93
CA LYS A 247 6.85 -41.89 19.31
C LYS A 247 8.32 -41.88 19.69
N ILE A 248 8.61 -41.54 20.93
CA ILE A 248 9.97 -41.67 21.48
C ILE A 248 10.27 -43.17 21.68
N PRO A 249 11.36 -43.70 21.10
CA PRO A 249 11.74 -45.09 21.28
C PRO A 249 11.97 -45.45 22.76
N PRO A 250 11.56 -46.65 23.22
CA PRO A 250 11.71 -47.05 24.62
C PRO A 250 13.14 -46.94 25.17
N GLU A 251 14.15 -47.22 24.34
CA GLU A 251 15.57 -47.14 24.68
C GLU A 251 16.05 -45.71 25.00
N LEU A 252 15.32 -44.69 24.59
CA LEU A 252 15.62 -43.28 24.87
C LEU A 252 14.79 -42.72 26.04
N LYS A 253 13.90 -43.53 26.64
CA LYS A 253 13.12 -43.16 27.84
C LYS A 253 13.95 -43.41 29.11
N LEU A 254 14.99 -42.60 29.29
CA LEU A 254 16.01 -42.83 30.31
C LEU A 254 15.62 -42.36 31.73
N PHE A 255 14.61 -41.50 31.84
CA PHE A 255 14.22 -40.86 33.10
C PHE A 255 12.76 -41.19 33.44
N GLN A 256 12.41 -41.15 34.73
CA GLN A 256 11.03 -41.34 35.17
C GLN A 256 10.67 -40.34 36.27
N LEU A 257 9.65 -39.51 36.01
CA LEU A 257 9.09 -38.59 36.97
C LEU A 257 8.21 -39.37 37.96
N LYS A 258 8.53 -39.29 39.25
CA LYS A 258 7.78 -39.97 40.33
C LYS A 258 7.32 -38.97 41.39
N PRO A 259 6.06 -39.03 41.85
CA PRO A 259 5.64 -38.23 42.98
C PRO A 259 6.41 -38.65 44.24
N ALA A 260 7.01 -37.67 44.93
CA ALA A 260 7.59 -37.90 46.24
C ALA A 260 6.46 -38.09 47.28
N ARG A 261 6.69 -38.90 48.32
CA ARG A 261 5.79 -38.96 49.47
C ARG A 261 5.74 -37.58 50.12
N LYS A 262 4.55 -36.99 50.21
CA LYS A 262 4.32 -35.70 50.87
C LYS A 262 4.84 -35.82 52.31
N ARG A 263 5.88 -35.05 52.67
CA ARG A 263 6.25 -34.88 54.08
C ARG A 263 5.16 -34.01 54.70
N SER A 264 4.23 -34.67 55.38
CA SER A 264 3.27 -34.05 56.30
C SER A 264 4.00 -33.37 57.44
#